data_AF-A0A4C1V881-F1
#
_entry.id   AF-A0A4C1V881-F1
#
_cell.length_a   1.000
_cell.length_b   1.000
_cell.length_c   1.000
_cell.angle_alpha   90.00
_cell.angle_beta   90.00
_cell.angle_gamma   90.00
#
_symmetry.space_group_name_H-M   'P 1'
#
loop_
_entity.id
_entity.type
_entity.pdbx_description
1 polymer ?
#
loop_
_entity_poly.entity_id
_entity_poly.type
_entity_poly.pdbx_seq_one_letter_code
_entity_poly.pdbx_strand_id
1 'polypeptide(L)'
;MREYGMLINTSKCVFGADNVTFLGYNISAKGAKPLEQKVESIKNFPIPKTVKELRRFLGMINFYRRFIPDAARIQAPLNALLTGSIKNSHPINIIGGSKAFNTCKDSLCHALLHTQTVTRN
;
A
#
# COMPACT_ATOMS: atom_id res chain seq x y z
N MET A 1 2.72 21.71 24.13
CA MET A 1 3.09 22.07 22.73
C MET A 1 3.67 23.48 22.62
N ARG A 2 3.04 24.53 23.18
CA ARG A 2 3.60 25.90 23.14
C ARG A 2 4.90 26.07 23.94
N GLU A 3 5.04 25.38 25.07
CA GLU A 3 6.28 25.38 25.87
C GLU A 3 7.49 24.76 25.16
N TYR A 4 7.26 23.93 24.13
CA TYR A 4 8.32 23.33 23.31
C TYR A 4 8.46 24.02 21.95
N GLY A 5 7.85 25.19 21.75
CA GLY A 5 7.91 25.93 20.49
C GLY A 5 7.16 25.26 19.31
N MET A 6 6.32 24.26 19.54
CA MET A 6 5.53 23.62 18.49
C MET A 6 4.24 24.40 18.21
N LEU A 7 4.09 24.83 16.95
CA LEU A 7 2.89 25.48 16.44
C LEU A 7 1.96 24.45 15.80
N ILE A 8 0.68 24.48 16.20
CA ILE A 8 -0.36 23.63 15.63
C ILE A 8 -1.02 24.37 14.47
N ASN A 9 -1.13 23.71 13.32
CA ASN A 9 -1.93 24.23 12.23
C ASN A 9 -3.40 23.86 12.44
N THR A 10 -4.17 24.78 13.02
CA THR A 10 -5.59 24.59 13.34
C THR A 10 -6.45 24.29 12.12
N SER A 11 -6.09 24.79 10.93
CA SER A 11 -6.81 24.50 9.67
C SER A 11 -6.69 23.03 9.23
N LYS A 12 -5.72 22.29 9.76
CA LYS A 12 -5.52 20.86 9.49
C LYS A 12 -5.98 19.97 10.64
N CYS A 13 -6.46 20.56 11.74
CA CYS A 13 -6.95 19.80 12.89
C CYS A 13 -8.41 19.44 12.70
N VAL A 14 -8.73 18.17 12.98
CA VAL A 14 -10.10 17.65 12.99
C VAL A 14 -10.36 17.16 14.41
N PHE A 15 -11.41 17.68 15.05
CA PHE A 15 -11.78 17.32 16.43
C PHE A 15 -13.20 16.77 16.46
N GLY A 16 -13.43 15.75 17.28
CA GLY A 16 -14.78 15.18 17.49
C GLY A 16 -15.45 14.55 16.26
N ALA A 17 -14.68 14.21 15.22
CA ALA A 17 -15.22 13.58 14.02
C ALA A 17 -15.27 12.05 14.15
N ASP A 18 -16.35 11.44 13.66
CA ASP A 18 -16.52 9.97 13.65
C ASP A 18 -15.51 9.26 12.74
N ASN A 19 -14.99 9.99 11.73
CA ASN A 19 -13.99 9.50 10.80
C ASN A 19 -12.97 10.60 10.52
N VAL A 20 -11.68 10.25 10.44
CA VAL A 20 -10.59 11.17 10.13
C VAL A 20 -9.64 10.56 9.11
N THR A 21 -9.22 11.36 8.13
CA THR A 21 -8.20 10.93 7.16
C THR A 21 -6.81 11.23 7.70
N PHE A 22 -5.98 10.19 7.85
CA PHE A 22 -4.62 10.31 8.38
C PHE A 22 -3.66 9.33 7.69
N LEU A 23 -2.53 9.84 7.18
CA LEU A 23 -1.45 9.05 6.55
C LEU A 23 -1.91 8.06 5.46
N GLY A 24 -2.91 8.43 4.66
CA GLY A 24 -3.43 7.55 3.60
C GLY A 24 -4.46 6.52 4.09
N TYR A 25 -4.91 6.65 5.33
CA TYR A 25 -5.99 5.88 5.92
C TYR A 25 -7.18 6.77 6.25
N ASN A 26 -8.38 6.20 6.17
CA ASN A 26 -9.56 6.66 6.86
C ASN A 26 -9.66 5.89 8.19
N ILE A 27 -9.56 6.62 9.31
CA ILE A 27 -9.62 6.07 10.66
C ILE A 27 -11.00 6.37 11.22
N SER A 28 -11.65 5.35 11.76
CA SER A 28 -12.98 5.41 12.36
C SER A 28 -13.02 4.59 13.64
N ALA A 29 -14.12 4.67 14.40
CA ALA A 29 -14.36 3.78 15.54
C ALA A 29 -14.30 2.28 15.17
N LYS A 30 -14.54 1.92 13.90
CA LYS A 30 -14.48 0.54 13.39
C LYS A 30 -13.06 0.09 13.00
N GLY A 31 -12.08 0.98 13.09
CA GLY A 31 -10.68 0.74 12.72
C GLY A 31 -10.19 1.62 11.56
N ALA A 32 -9.00 1.29 11.06
CA ALA A 32 -8.34 2.02 9.98
C ALA A 32 -8.48 1.28 8.64
N LYS A 33 -8.97 2.00 7.63
CA LYS A 33 -9.12 1.52 6.25
C LYS A 33 -8.26 2.36 5.31
N PRO A 34 -7.61 1.78 4.30
CA PRO A 34 -6.96 2.55 3.24
C PRO A 34 -7.94 3.46 2.51
N LEU A 35 -7.47 4.63 2.07
CA LEU A 35 -8.27 5.51 1.22
C LEU A 35 -8.51 4.88 -0.15
N GLU A 36 -9.73 5.03 -0.67
CA GLU A 36 -10.14 4.52 -1.99
C GLU A 36 -9.19 4.97 -3.12
N GLN A 37 -8.79 6.24 -3.12
CA GLN A 37 -7.81 6.78 -4.06
C GLN A 37 -6.48 6.01 -4.08
N LYS A 38 -6.04 5.51 -2.92
CA LYS A 38 -4.80 4.71 -2.82
C LYS A 38 -5.01 3.30 -3.36
N VAL A 39 -6.21 2.75 -3.20
CA VAL A 39 -6.61 1.46 -3.80
C VAL A 39 -6.64 1.56 -5.31
N GLU A 40 -7.29 2.60 -5.84
CA GLU A 40 -7.37 2.88 -7.27
C GLU A 40 -5.99 3.08 -7.89
N SER A 41 -5.11 3.82 -7.20
CA SER A 41 -3.71 4.01 -7.64
C SER A 41 -2.96 2.69 -7.83
N ILE A 42 -3.24 1.70 -6.97
CA ILE A 42 -2.59 0.38 -7.05
C ILE A 42 -3.26 -0.48 -8.13
N LYS A 43 -4.59 -0.44 -8.24
CA LYS A 43 -5.36 -1.13 -9.30
C LYS A 43 -4.93 -0.68 -10.69
N ASN A 44 -4.80 0.64 -10.87
CA ASN A 44 -4.43 1.29 -12.13
C ASN A 44 -2.91 1.35 -12.34
N PHE A 45 -2.09 0.80 -11.44
CA PHE A 45 -0.65 0.85 -11.59
C PHE A 45 -0.22 0.11 -12.88
N PRO A 46 0.55 0.74 -13.78
CA PRO A 46 0.95 0.09 -15.03
C PRO A 46 1.85 -1.12 -14.76
N ILE A 47 1.90 -2.05 -15.71
CA ILE A 47 2.81 -3.19 -15.62
C ILE A 47 4.26 -2.64 -15.57
N PRO A 48 5.02 -2.92 -14.50
CA PRO A 48 6.36 -2.37 -14.36
C PRO A 48 7.29 -2.91 -15.47
N LYS A 49 8.00 -2.03 -16.16
CA LYS A 49 8.96 -2.40 -17.21
C LYS A 49 10.40 -2.36 -16.70
N THR A 50 10.62 -1.71 -15.56
CA THR A 50 11.95 -1.51 -14.96
C THR A 50 12.01 -1.97 -13.51
N VAL A 51 13.21 -2.28 -13.03
CA VAL A 51 13.48 -2.59 -11.61
C VAL A 51 12.97 -1.49 -10.68
N LYS A 52 13.15 -0.22 -11.05
CA LYS A 52 12.67 0.94 -10.26
C LYS A 52 11.15 0.95 -10.13
N GLU A 53 10.42 0.69 -11.20
CA GLU A 53 8.95 0.65 -11.16
C GLU A 53 8.45 -0.54 -10.33
N LEU A 54 9.11 -1.69 -10.44
CA LEU A 54 8.77 -2.87 -9.64
C LEU A 54 9.02 -2.64 -8.15
N ARG A 55 10.16 -2.02 -7.78
CA ARG A 55 10.44 -1.61 -6.39
C ARG A 55 9.41 -0.61 -5.88
N ARG A 56 9.01 0.37 -6.71
CA ARG A 56 7.95 1.33 -6.37
C ARG A 56 6.64 0.61 -6.10
N PHE A 57 6.24 -0.33 -6.95
CA PHE A 57 5.04 -1.13 -6.76
C PHE A 57 5.09 -1.94 -5.47
N LEU A 58 6.17 -2.70 -5.23
CA LEU A 58 6.35 -3.51 -4.03
C LEU A 58 6.37 -2.66 -2.75
N GLY A 59 6.96 -1.47 -2.80
CA GLY A 59 6.90 -0.51 -1.68
C GLY A 59 5.47 -0.10 -1.33
N MET A 60 4.64 0.19 -2.34
CA MET A 60 3.22 0.51 -2.12
C MET A 60 2.44 -0.68 -1.56
N ILE A 61 2.66 -1.87 -2.11
CA ILE A 61 2.02 -3.10 -1.63
C ILE A 61 2.42 -3.39 -0.17
N ASN A 62 3.70 -3.22 0.17
CA ASN A 62 4.19 -3.44 1.52
C ASN A 62 3.59 -2.48 2.56
N PHE A 63 3.27 -1.24 2.16
CA PHE A 63 2.55 -0.30 3.03
C PHE A 63 1.17 -0.82 3.46
N TYR A 64 0.50 -1.60 2.59
CA TYR A 64 -0.81 -2.20 2.84
C TYR A 64 -0.75 -3.70 3.17
N ARG A 65 0.44 -4.27 3.41
CA ARG A 65 0.63 -5.72 3.63
C ARG A 65 -0.27 -6.31 4.72
N ARG A 66 -0.65 -5.51 5.72
CA ARG A 66 -1.50 -5.94 6.85
C ARG A 66 -2.90 -6.37 6.41
N PHE A 67 -3.37 -5.89 5.27
CA PHE A 67 -4.69 -6.22 4.73
C PHE A 67 -4.61 -7.39 3.75
N ILE A 68 -3.44 -7.65 3.18
CA ILE A 68 -3.27 -8.68 2.15
C ILE A 68 -2.91 -10.01 2.85
N PRO A 69 -3.80 -11.02 2.83
CA PRO A 69 -3.46 -12.34 3.34
C PRO A 69 -2.31 -12.94 2.51
N ASP A 70 -1.38 -13.62 3.15
CA ASP A 70 -0.19 -14.22 2.52
C ASP A 70 0.64 -13.26 1.65
N ALA A 71 0.67 -11.97 1.99
CA ALA A 71 1.36 -10.95 1.19
C ALA A 71 2.79 -11.34 0.80
N ALA A 72 3.53 -12.00 1.71
CA ALA A 72 4.90 -12.47 1.46
C ALA A 72 4.95 -13.54 0.35
N ARG A 73 4.03 -14.51 0.35
CA ARG A 73 3.95 -15.58 -0.65
C ARG A 73 3.61 -15.03 -2.03
N ILE A 74 2.69 -14.08 -2.09
CA ILE A 74 2.27 -13.45 -3.36
C ILE A 74 3.40 -12.56 -3.92
N GLN A 75 4.13 -11.87 -3.05
CA GLN A 75 5.25 -11.02 -3.45
C GLN A 75 6.55 -11.79 -3.74
N ALA A 76 6.71 -13.03 -3.25
CA ALA A 76 7.90 -13.85 -3.45
C ALA A 76 8.38 -13.92 -4.92
N PRO A 77 7.53 -14.24 -5.92
CA PRO A 77 7.96 -14.24 -7.32
C PRO A 77 8.38 -12.85 -7.83
N LEU A 78 7.78 -11.78 -7.33
CA LEU A 78 8.15 -10.41 -7.69
C LEU A 78 9.47 -9.98 -7.04
N ASN A 79 9.73 -10.40 -5.80
CA ASN A 79 10.99 -10.17 -5.10
C ASN A 79 12.14 -10.98 -5.72
N ALA A 80 11.86 -12.19 -6.23
CA ALA A 80 12.84 -12.99 -6.97
C ALA A 80 13.35 -12.24 -8.22
N LEU A 81 12.48 -11.53 -8.94
CA LEU A 81 12.87 -10.68 -10.08
C LEU A 81 13.78 -9.50 -9.70
N LEU A 82 13.78 -9.10 -8.42
CA LEU A 82 14.69 -8.07 -7.90
C LEU A 82 16.03 -8.65 -7.44
N THR A 83 16.11 -9.96 -7.21
CA THR A 83 17.28 -10.62 -6.64
C THR A 83 18.33 -10.77 -7.74
N GLY A 84 19.44 -10.01 -7.64
CA GLY A 84 20.46 -9.89 -8.70
C GLY A 84 20.40 -8.59 -9.52
N SER A 85 19.38 -7.76 -9.32
CA SER A 85 19.27 -6.45 -9.98
C SER A 85 19.97 -5.35 -9.20
N ILE A 86 21.23 -5.07 -9.56
CA ILE A 86 22.13 -4.14 -8.85
C ILE A 86 21.82 -2.66 -9.18
N LYS A 87 21.28 -2.34 -10.37
CA LYS A 87 20.97 -0.95 -10.78
C LYS A 87 19.48 -0.71 -11.00
N ASN A 88 19.03 0.50 -10.66
CA ASN A 88 17.63 0.92 -10.70
C ASN A 88 16.99 0.94 -12.10
N SER A 89 17.77 0.86 -13.18
CA SER A 89 17.27 1.10 -14.55
C SER A 89 17.29 -0.12 -15.47
N HIS A 90 17.56 -1.32 -14.96
CA HIS A 90 17.51 -2.51 -15.83
C HIS A 90 16.07 -2.81 -16.26
N PRO A 91 15.82 -3.08 -17.55
CA PRO A 91 14.54 -3.59 -18.00
C PRO A 91 14.31 -4.97 -17.37
N ILE A 92 13.09 -5.19 -16.88
CA ILE A 92 12.68 -6.47 -16.31
C ILE A 92 11.69 -7.16 -17.25
N ASN A 93 11.86 -8.47 -17.42
CA ASN A 93 10.90 -9.26 -18.16
C ASN A 93 9.80 -9.78 -17.21
N ILE A 94 8.71 -9.02 -17.07
CA ILE A 94 7.55 -9.41 -16.25
C ILE A 94 6.70 -10.50 -16.90
N ILE A 95 7.01 -10.99 -18.12
CA ILE A 95 6.16 -11.96 -18.82
C ILE A 95 5.86 -13.19 -17.95
N GLY A 96 6.82 -13.68 -17.15
CA GLY A 96 6.61 -14.75 -16.15
C GLY A 96 5.98 -14.32 -14.82
N GLY A 97 6.01 -13.03 -14.47
CA GLY A 97 5.48 -12.46 -13.21
C GLY A 97 4.13 -11.76 -13.33
N SER A 98 3.57 -11.65 -14.54
CA SER A 98 2.29 -10.99 -14.84
C SER A 98 1.13 -11.56 -14.02
N LYS A 99 1.08 -12.88 -13.84
CA LYS A 99 0.11 -13.56 -12.99
C LYS A 99 0.22 -13.12 -11.54
N ALA A 100 1.43 -13.12 -10.97
CA ALA A 100 1.66 -12.68 -9.59
C ALA A 100 1.33 -11.19 -9.38
N PHE A 101 1.63 -10.35 -10.38
CA PHE A 101 1.29 -8.93 -10.36
C PHE A 101 -0.23 -8.70 -10.32
N ASN A 102 -0.99 -9.41 -11.16
CA ASN A 102 -2.45 -9.34 -11.15
C ASN A 102 -3.03 -9.91 -9.85
N THR A 103 -2.53 -11.06 -9.38
CA THR A 103 -2.94 -11.63 -8.09
C THR A 103 -2.68 -10.69 -6.92
N CYS A 104 -1.58 -9.95 -6.90
CA CYS A 104 -1.31 -8.90 -5.90
C CYS A 104 -2.38 -7.80 -5.93
N LYS A 105 -2.75 -7.32 -7.12
CA LYS A 105 -3.79 -6.30 -7.28
C LYS A 105 -5.15 -6.80 -6.82
N ASP A 106 -5.52 -8.01 -7.22
CA ASP A 106 -6.81 -8.62 -6.89
C ASP A 106 -6.91 -8.90 -5.39
N SER A 107 -5.85 -9.44 -4.79
CA SER A 107 -5.79 -9.72 -3.36
C SER A 107 -5.91 -8.43 -2.54
N LEU A 108 -5.30 -7.34 -2.99
CA LEU A 108 -5.47 -6.04 -2.37
C LEU A 108 -6.89 -5.51 -2.54
N CYS A 109 -7.46 -5.56 -3.75
CA CYS A 109 -8.83 -5.09 -3.98
C CYS A 109 -9.83 -5.84 -3.09
N HIS A 110 -9.73 -7.17 -3.06
CA HIS A 110 -10.55 -8.04 -2.21
C HIS A 110 -10.34 -7.74 -0.73
N ALA A 111 -9.09 -7.66 -0.26
CA ALA A 111 -8.77 -7.31 1.11
C ALA A 111 -9.41 -5.98 1.54
N LEU A 112 -9.39 -4.98 0.67
CA LEU A 112 -9.88 -3.65 1.02
C LEU A 112 -11.41 -3.54 0.99
N LEU A 113 -12.09 -4.36 0.18
CA LEU A 113 -13.54 -4.51 0.19
C LEU A 113 -14.04 -5.30 1.42
N HIS A 114 -13.28 -6.31 1.86
CA HIS A 114 -13.67 -7.23 2.95
C HIS A 114 -13.05 -6.92 4.32
N THR A 115 -12.35 -5.80 4.48
CA THR A 115 -11.83 -5.37 5.79
C THR A 115 -12.97 -4.93 6.72
N GLN A 116 -13.62 -5.92 7.29
CA GLN A 116 -14.18 -5.83 8.63
C GLN A 116 -13.01 -5.89 9.62
N THR A 117 -12.92 -4.86 10.46
CA THR A 117 -12.34 -4.91 11.81
C THR A 117 -10.97 -5.57 11.94
N VAL A 118 -9.89 -4.81 11.71
CA VAL A 118 -8.61 -5.14 12.35
C VAL A 118 -8.65 -4.63 13.79
N THR A 119 -9.35 -5.36 14.65
CA THR A 119 -9.10 -5.34 16.09
C THR A 119 -8.06 -6.43 16.33
N ARG A 120 -6.83 -6.04 16.65
CA ARG A 120 -5.83 -6.97 17.19
C ARG A 120 -5.47 -6.48 18.58
N ASN A 121 -5.89 -7.28 19.58
CA ASN A 121 -5.40 -7.26 20.95
C ASN A 121 -3.87 -7.42 20.97
#